data_AF-A0A819L395-F1
#
_entry.id   AF-A0A819L395-F1
#
_cell.length_a   1.000
_cell.length_b   1.000
_cell.length_c   1.000
_cell.angle_alpha   90.00
_cell.angle_beta   90.00
_cell.angle_gamma   90.00
#
_symmetry.space_group_name_H-M   'P 1'
#
loop_
_entity.id
_entity.type
_entity.pdbx_description
1 polymer ?
#
loop_
_entity_poly.entity_id
_entity_poly.type
_entity_poly.pdbx_seq_one_letter_code
_entity_poly.pdbx_strand_id
1 'polypeptide(L)'
;MTGALVFQALSTLCVLVDETISNRLIEFYSTQYVSASVTPSDVFQLQTDAFVSQFLSSTTNNFLLSLAMIRKTTQSNTLASGQLTNYRFYPDIYGDLFTISAQYGDCTCSSSATCISQYAVVYYPNLTEIFPIPGLYTGCYIIESLLQSSLQCFYDQACIDNLLLYLGSSTFINVTALDILLSIQFLENSTIADILDQLMVEEWNSS
;
A
#
# COMPACT_ATOMS: atom_id res chain seq x y z
N MET A 1 5.09 18.26 -1.26
CA MET A 1 4.76 17.35 -2.38
C MET A 1 4.69 15.93 -1.83
N THR A 2 3.50 15.47 -1.47
CA THR A 2 3.29 14.12 -0.92
C THR A 2 2.93 13.09 -2.00
N GLY A 3 2.31 13.51 -3.12
CA GLY A 3 1.87 12.61 -4.20
C GLY A 3 2.95 11.70 -4.79
N ALA A 4 4.12 12.24 -5.16
CA ALA A 4 5.23 11.42 -5.71
C ALA A 4 5.69 10.31 -4.75
N LEU A 5 5.61 10.56 -3.45
CA LEU A 5 6.06 9.64 -2.42
C LEU A 5 5.03 8.54 -2.14
N VAL A 6 3.74 8.80 -2.40
CA VAL A 6 2.72 7.75 -2.35
C VAL A 6 2.97 6.70 -3.43
N PHE A 7 3.29 7.11 -4.65
CA PHE A 7 3.67 6.16 -5.72
C PHE A 7 5.00 5.46 -5.44
N GLN A 8 5.97 6.15 -4.82
CA GLN A 8 7.21 5.49 -4.38
C GLN A 8 6.94 4.43 -3.31
N ALA A 9 6.04 4.71 -2.35
CA ALA A 9 5.66 3.75 -1.32
C ALA A 9 4.92 2.55 -1.93
N LEU A 10 4.00 2.78 -2.88
CA LEU A 10 3.32 1.72 -3.62
C LEU A 10 4.32 0.85 -4.40
N SER A 11 5.25 1.48 -5.14
CA SER A 11 6.32 0.77 -5.84
C SER A 11 7.18 -0.07 -4.90
N THR A 12 7.49 0.46 -3.71
CA THR A 12 8.25 -0.27 -2.69
C THR A 12 7.49 -1.50 -2.21
N LEU A 13 6.19 -1.38 -1.98
CA LEU A 13 5.35 -2.52 -1.60
C LEU A 13 5.31 -3.60 -2.68
N CYS A 14 5.17 -3.21 -3.96
CA CYS A 14 5.22 -4.17 -5.06
C CYS A 14 6.53 -4.95 -5.08
N VAL A 15 7.67 -4.27 -4.91
CA VAL A 15 8.99 -4.93 -4.86
C VAL A 15 9.09 -5.87 -3.66
N LEU A 16 8.67 -5.42 -2.47
CA LEU A 16 8.74 -6.26 -1.26
C LEU A 16 7.84 -7.50 -1.36
N VAL A 17 6.66 -7.36 -1.96
CA VAL A 17 5.75 -8.47 -2.21
C VAL A 17 6.37 -9.46 -3.18
N ASP A 18 6.91 -8.99 -4.30
CA ASP A 18 7.57 -9.82 -5.32
C ASP A 18 8.77 -10.58 -4.74
N GLU A 19 9.63 -9.90 -3.98
CA GLU A 19 10.74 -10.52 -3.26
C GLU A 19 10.25 -11.55 -2.23
N THR A 20 9.18 -11.24 -1.51
CA THR A 20 8.61 -12.15 -0.51
C THR A 20 8.11 -13.43 -1.18
N ILE A 21 7.34 -13.32 -2.26
CA ILE A 21 6.84 -14.46 -3.02
C ILE A 21 8.00 -15.27 -3.59
N SER A 22 8.95 -14.60 -4.25
CA SER A 22 10.11 -15.24 -4.87
C SER A 22 10.96 -16.02 -3.86
N ASN A 23 11.27 -15.42 -2.71
CA ASN A 23 12.04 -16.09 -1.65
C ASN A 23 11.29 -17.29 -1.07
N ARG A 24 9.97 -17.17 -0.87
CA ARG A 24 9.16 -18.26 -0.35
C ARG A 24 9.00 -19.39 -1.36
N LEU A 25 8.91 -19.10 -2.65
CA LEU A 25 8.91 -20.13 -3.69
C LEU A 25 10.22 -20.93 -3.71
N ILE A 26 11.37 -20.28 -3.52
CA ILE A 26 12.67 -20.98 -3.41
C ILE A 26 12.65 -21.97 -2.24
N GLU A 27 12.17 -21.54 -1.07
CA GLU A 27 12.03 -22.43 0.09
C GLU A 27 11.05 -23.58 -0.20
N PHE A 28 9.88 -23.27 -0.78
CA PHE A 28 8.86 -24.24 -1.13
C PHE A 28 9.38 -25.33 -2.06
N TYR A 29 10.07 -24.96 -3.15
CA TYR A 29 10.64 -25.90 -4.11
C TYR A 29 11.82 -26.72 -3.57
N SER A 30 12.42 -26.29 -2.46
CA SER A 30 13.45 -27.09 -1.78
C SER A 30 12.86 -28.24 -0.96
N THR A 31 11.55 -28.24 -0.70
CA THR A 31 10.87 -29.30 0.05
C THR A 31 10.54 -30.51 -0.84
N GLN A 32 10.66 -31.72 -0.29
CA GLN A 32 10.37 -32.96 -1.00
C GLN A 32 9.27 -33.74 -0.30
N TYR A 33 8.32 -34.27 -1.09
CA TYR A 33 7.34 -35.21 -0.59
C TYR A 33 7.97 -36.59 -0.38
N VAL A 34 7.94 -37.09 0.85
CA VAL A 34 8.47 -38.41 1.22
C VAL A 34 7.41 -39.19 1.98
N SER A 35 7.10 -40.40 1.51
CA SER A 35 6.15 -41.31 2.16
C SER A 35 6.76 -42.69 2.35
N ALA A 36 6.44 -43.33 3.48
CA ALA A 36 6.93 -44.67 3.81
C ALA A 36 6.17 -45.78 3.07
N SER A 37 5.05 -45.46 2.42
CA SER A 37 4.23 -46.41 1.67
C SER A 37 3.70 -45.80 0.38
N VAL A 38 3.27 -46.67 -0.54
CA VAL A 38 2.57 -46.23 -1.75
C VAL A 38 1.32 -45.46 -1.31
N THR A 39 1.25 -44.20 -1.72
CA THR A 39 0.18 -43.28 -1.32
C THR A 39 -0.90 -43.30 -2.41
N PRO A 40 -2.18 -43.51 -2.04
CA PRO A 40 -3.29 -43.39 -2.99
C PRO A 40 -3.34 -42.00 -3.64
N SER A 41 -3.76 -41.94 -4.91
CA SER A 41 -3.73 -40.70 -5.70
C SER A 41 -4.59 -39.58 -5.09
N ASP A 42 -5.72 -39.91 -4.51
CA ASP A 42 -6.63 -39.00 -3.83
C ASP A 42 -6.00 -38.41 -2.56
N VAL A 43 -5.32 -39.26 -1.78
CA VAL A 43 -4.60 -38.83 -0.57
C VAL A 43 -3.41 -37.94 -0.94
N PHE A 44 -2.68 -38.28 -2.00
CA PHE A 44 -1.59 -37.45 -2.50
C PHE A 44 -2.07 -36.07 -2.96
N GLN A 45 -3.20 -36.00 -3.68
CA GLN A 45 -3.79 -34.73 -4.10
C GLN A 45 -4.19 -33.87 -2.90
N LEU A 46 -4.91 -34.45 -1.93
CA LEU A 46 -5.33 -33.72 -0.73
C LEU A 46 -4.14 -33.16 0.07
N GLN A 47 -3.05 -33.93 0.16
CA GLN A 47 -1.82 -33.48 0.83
C GLN A 47 -1.12 -32.36 0.06
N THR A 48 -1.11 -32.43 -1.27
CA THR A 48 -0.57 -31.38 -2.14
C THR A 48 -1.36 -30.08 -1.98
N ASP A 49 -2.69 -30.15 -2.06
CA ASP A 49 -3.57 -28.98 -1.93
C ASP A 49 -3.44 -28.34 -0.55
N ALA A 50 -3.35 -29.14 0.51
CA ALA A 50 -3.14 -28.65 1.87
C ALA A 50 -1.77 -27.96 2.01
N PHE A 51 -0.72 -28.52 1.40
CA PHE A 51 0.61 -27.93 1.43
C PHE A 51 0.69 -26.60 0.67
N VAL A 52 0.08 -26.52 -0.51
CA VAL A 52 -0.06 -25.26 -1.27
C VAL A 52 -0.84 -24.23 -0.47
N SER A 53 -1.97 -24.63 0.12
CA SER A 53 -2.80 -23.73 0.94
C SER A 53 -2.03 -23.19 2.15
N GLN A 54 -1.23 -24.04 2.81
CA GLN A 54 -0.37 -23.64 3.92
C GLN A 54 0.74 -22.69 3.46
N PHE A 55 1.36 -22.95 2.31
CA PHE A 55 2.35 -22.06 1.72
C PHE A 55 1.78 -20.65 1.48
N LEU A 56 0.63 -20.56 0.81
CA LEU A 56 -0.03 -19.28 0.52
C LEU A 56 -0.37 -18.54 1.82
N SER A 57 -1.07 -19.21 2.74
CA SER A 57 -1.48 -18.60 4.01
C SER A 57 -0.30 -18.14 4.87
N SER A 58 0.75 -18.96 4.99
CA SER A 58 1.91 -18.61 5.80
C SER A 58 2.73 -17.48 5.16
N THR A 59 2.86 -17.44 3.84
CA THR A 59 3.55 -16.37 3.12
C THR A 59 2.84 -15.04 3.34
N THR A 60 1.52 -14.99 3.13
CA THR A 60 0.69 -13.81 3.36
C THR A 60 0.76 -13.33 4.81
N ASN A 61 0.53 -14.23 5.77
CA ASN A 61 0.53 -13.88 7.19
C ASN A 61 1.88 -13.34 7.66
N ASN A 62 3.00 -13.92 7.19
CA ASN A 62 4.32 -13.43 7.54
C ASN A 62 4.57 -12.01 7.01
N PHE A 63 4.21 -11.75 5.75
CA PHE A 63 4.32 -10.41 5.17
C PHE A 63 3.51 -9.37 5.95
N LEU A 64 2.23 -9.67 6.20
CA LEU A 64 1.32 -8.78 6.93
C LEU A 64 1.78 -8.55 8.37
N LEU A 65 2.35 -9.57 9.03
CA LEU A 65 2.91 -9.43 10.36
C LEU A 65 4.12 -8.49 10.37
N SER A 66 5.03 -8.61 9.40
CA SER A 66 6.17 -7.69 9.24
C SER A 66 5.70 -6.26 9.00
N LEU A 67 4.72 -6.06 8.11
CA LEU A 67 4.13 -4.75 7.85
C LEU A 67 3.47 -4.17 9.11
N ALA A 68 2.69 -4.97 9.84
CA ALA A 68 2.04 -4.55 11.08
C ALA A 68 3.06 -4.17 12.16
N MET A 69 4.20 -4.88 12.24
CA MET A 69 5.29 -4.54 13.15
C MET A 69 5.90 -3.18 12.81
N ILE A 70 6.17 -2.91 11.53
CA ILE A 70 6.69 -1.60 11.09
C ILE A 70 5.72 -0.48 11.46
N ARG A 71 4.43 -0.65 11.16
CA ARG A 71 3.39 0.35 11.45
C ARG A 71 3.28 0.64 12.94
N LYS A 72 3.19 -0.40 13.76
CA LYS A 72 3.09 -0.28 15.23
C LYS A 72 4.34 0.33 15.83
N THR A 73 5.53 -0.12 15.46
CA THR A 73 6.79 0.44 15.96
C THR A 73 6.95 1.91 15.57
N THR A 74 6.55 2.28 14.35
CA THR A 74 6.59 3.67 13.88
C THR A 74 5.71 4.58 14.75
N GLN A 75 4.46 4.16 15.01
CA GLN A 75 3.53 4.90 15.86
C GLN A 75 4.00 4.95 17.32
N SER A 76 4.36 3.81 17.91
CA SER A 76 4.74 3.72 19.32
C SER A 76 6.02 4.49 19.66
N ASN A 77 6.92 4.65 18.70
CA ASN A 77 8.12 5.48 18.87
C ASN A 77 7.92 6.93 18.42
N THR A 78 6.71 7.31 18.00
CA THR A 78 6.38 8.68 17.54
C THR A 78 7.37 9.22 16.49
N LEU A 79 7.83 8.35 15.59
CA LEU A 79 8.89 8.71 14.64
C LEU A 79 8.41 9.82 13.71
N ALA A 80 9.20 10.89 13.57
CA ALA A 80 8.87 11.95 12.64
C ALA A 80 8.91 11.43 11.18
N SER A 81 7.83 11.67 10.43
CA SER A 81 7.79 11.43 9.00
C SER A 81 8.84 12.31 8.32
N GLY A 82 9.60 11.75 7.37
CA GLY A 82 10.57 12.54 6.58
C GLY A 82 9.94 13.69 5.80
N GLN A 83 8.62 13.66 5.61
CA GLN A 83 7.84 14.74 4.97
C GLN A 83 7.14 15.67 5.97
N LEU A 84 7.36 15.48 7.27
CA LEU A 84 6.72 16.27 8.33
C LEU A 84 5.18 16.25 8.26
N THR A 85 4.63 15.14 7.74
CA THR A 85 3.18 14.93 7.60
C THR A 85 2.50 14.56 8.91
N ASN A 86 3.25 14.11 9.92
CA ASN A 86 2.74 13.77 11.25
C ASN A 86 3.08 14.81 12.33
N TYR A 87 4.26 15.44 12.26
CA TYR A 87 4.69 16.47 13.21
C TYR A 87 5.36 17.62 12.46
N ARG A 88 5.05 18.85 12.88
CA ARG A 88 5.74 20.06 12.46
C ARG A 88 6.61 20.57 13.58
N PHE A 89 7.79 21.07 13.21
CA PHE A 89 8.80 21.55 14.13
C PHE A 89 8.85 23.07 14.05
N TYR A 90 8.81 23.72 15.22
CA TYR A 90 8.86 25.16 15.33
C TYR A 90 9.93 25.57 16.35
N PRO A 91 10.76 26.56 16.04
CA PRO A 91 11.63 27.16 17.05
C PRO A 91 10.79 28.06 17.97
N ASP A 92 11.06 27.99 19.26
CA ASP A 92 10.58 28.98 20.24
C ASP A 92 11.54 30.19 20.29
N ILE A 93 11.10 31.27 20.95
CA ILE A 93 11.84 32.52 21.13
C ILE A 93 13.18 32.35 21.86
N TYR A 94 13.36 31.24 22.58
CA TYR A 94 14.60 30.90 23.30
C TYR A 94 15.53 29.98 22.49
N GLY A 95 15.13 29.54 21.29
CA GLY A 95 15.90 28.61 20.46
C GLY A 95 15.61 27.13 20.71
N ASP A 96 14.68 26.82 21.62
CA ASP A 96 14.18 25.46 21.83
C ASP A 96 13.29 25.02 20.67
N LEU A 97 13.25 23.70 20.38
CA LEU A 97 12.40 23.13 19.35
C LEU A 97 11.17 22.49 19.98
N PHE A 98 9.97 22.90 19.55
CA PHE A 98 8.74 22.22 19.94
C PHE A 98 8.04 21.58 18.74
N THR A 99 7.31 20.51 19.01
CA THR A 99 6.58 19.72 18.01
C THR A 99 5.09 19.92 18.14
N ILE A 100 4.42 20.21 17.03
CA ILE A 100 2.96 20.19 16.95
C ILE A 100 2.56 19.00 16.08
N SER A 101 1.66 18.14 16.60
CA SER A 101 1.06 17.07 15.82
C SER A 101 0.22 17.65 14.68
N ALA A 102 0.37 17.09 13.48
CA ALA A 102 -0.53 17.35 12.39
C ALA A 102 -1.94 16.84 12.70
N GLN A 103 -2.92 17.45 12.03
CA GLN A 103 -4.34 17.14 12.15
C GLN A 103 -4.92 16.97 10.74
N TYR A 104 -5.71 15.91 10.57
CA TYR A 104 -6.42 15.58 9.34
C TYR A 104 -7.90 15.39 9.71
N GLY A 105 -8.76 16.35 9.32
CA GLY A 105 -10.14 16.42 9.81
C GLY A 105 -10.18 16.55 11.33
N ASP A 106 -10.99 15.71 11.99
CA ASP A 106 -11.10 15.66 13.47
C ASP A 106 -10.06 14.72 14.13
N CYS A 107 -9.07 14.23 13.37
CA CYS A 107 -8.10 13.24 13.82
C CYS A 107 -6.68 13.84 13.94
N THR A 108 -5.99 13.60 15.06
CA THR A 108 -4.62 14.10 15.30
C THR A 108 -3.58 12.97 15.29
N CYS A 109 -2.42 13.22 14.68
CA CYS A 109 -1.36 12.21 14.53
C CYS A 109 -0.75 11.72 15.85
N SER A 110 -0.83 12.51 16.91
CA SER A 110 -0.47 12.09 18.26
C SER A 110 -1.45 11.09 18.86
N SER A 111 -2.71 11.11 18.42
CA SER A 111 -3.76 10.20 18.89
C SER A 111 -3.86 8.92 18.05
N SER A 112 -3.70 9.04 16.73
CA SER A 112 -3.72 7.90 15.82
C SER A 112 -2.78 8.11 14.64
N ALA A 113 -2.03 7.07 14.28
CA ALA A 113 -1.24 7.06 13.06
C ALA A 113 -2.10 6.96 11.79
N THR A 114 -3.35 6.51 11.91
CA THR A 114 -4.25 6.24 10.78
C THR A 114 -5.02 7.47 10.31
N CYS A 115 -4.79 8.66 10.89
CA CYS A 115 -5.51 9.86 10.46
C CYS A 115 -5.18 10.19 9.00
N ILE A 116 -6.23 10.41 8.21
CA ILE A 116 -6.16 10.71 6.79
C ILE A 116 -7.13 11.82 6.39
N SER A 117 -6.84 12.47 5.26
CA SER A 117 -7.76 13.33 4.53
C SER A 117 -7.66 13.05 3.04
N GLN A 118 -8.75 13.32 2.31
CA GLN A 118 -8.79 13.23 0.86
C GLN A 118 -7.61 14.01 0.28
N TYR A 119 -6.85 13.39 -0.64
CA TYR A 119 -5.77 14.09 -1.31
C TYR A 119 -6.33 14.89 -2.47
N ALA A 120 -5.84 16.12 -2.63
CA ALA A 120 -6.24 17.01 -3.69
C ALA A 120 -5.05 17.81 -4.24
N VAL A 121 -5.12 18.14 -5.52
CA VAL A 121 -4.32 19.24 -6.08
C VAL A 121 -4.86 20.53 -5.50
N VAL A 122 -3.99 21.37 -4.96
CA VAL A 122 -4.35 22.63 -4.31
C VAL A 122 -3.67 23.83 -4.96
N TYR A 123 -4.35 24.98 -4.95
CA TYR A 123 -3.75 26.24 -5.36
C TYR A 123 -2.92 26.83 -4.22
N TYR A 124 -1.63 27.09 -4.47
CA TYR A 124 -0.76 27.77 -3.51
C TYR A 124 -0.85 29.30 -3.68
N PRO A 125 -0.94 30.11 -2.60
CA PRO A 125 -0.73 29.76 -1.19
C PRO A 125 -2.00 29.46 -0.37
N ASN A 126 -3.18 29.71 -0.92
CA ASN A 126 -4.45 29.67 -0.16
C ASN A 126 -4.93 28.23 0.15
N LEU A 127 -4.25 27.21 -0.37
CA LEU A 127 -4.57 25.79 -0.21
C LEU A 127 -5.99 25.43 -0.63
N THR A 128 -6.56 26.18 -1.58
CA THR A 128 -7.88 25.88 -2.14
C THR A 128 -7.80 24.60 -2.95
N GLU A 129 -8.64 23.63 -2.63
CA GLU A 129 -8.75 22.38 -3.39
C GLU A 129 -9.24 22.68 -4.81
N ILE A 130 -8.47 22.23 -5.79
CA ILE A 130 -8.77 22.36 -7.22
C ILE A 130 -9.35 21.05 -7.74
N PHE A 131 -8.69 19.95 -7.38
CA PHE A 131 -9.03 18.62 -7.88
C PHE A 131 -8.74 17.56 -6.82
N PRO A 132 -9.76 17.07 -6.10
CA PRO A 132 -9.62 15.89 -5.26
C PRO A 132 -9.36 14.67 -6.16
N ILE A 133 -8.36 13.87 -5.84
CA ILE A 133 -8.01 12.68 -6.61
C ILE A 133 -8.77 11.48 -6.03
N PRO A 134 -9.84 10.98 -6.67
CA PRO A 134 -10.66 9.90 -6.13
C PRO A 134 -9.83 8.69 -5.72
N GLY A 135 -10.10 8.19 -4.53
CA GLY A 135 -9.39 7.04 -3.96
C GLY A 135 -8.04 7.35 -3.34
N LEU A 136 -7.45 8.55 -3.53
CA LEU A 136 -6.13 8.86 -3.00
C LEU A 136 -6.20 9.69 -1.71
N TYR A 137 -5.48 9.28 -0.68
CA TYR A 137 -5.45 9.97 0.61
C TYR A 137 -4.04 10.40 1.01
N THR A 138 -3.97 11.45 1.84
CA THR A 138 -2.78 11.84 2.60
C THR A 138 -3.07 11.71 4.08
N GLY A 139 -2.04 11.56 4.91
CA GLY A 139 -2.24 11.37 6.35
C GLY A 139 -0.96 11.50 7.13
N CYS A 140 -1.00 11.10 8.40
CA CYS A 140 0.15 11.19 9.31
C CYS A 140 1.39 10.50 8.74
N TYR A 141 1.23 9.27 8.28
CA TYR A 141 2.29 8.49 7.66
C TYR A 141 1.85 8.06 6.26
N ILE A 142 2.81 8.07 5.33
CA ILE A 142 2.57 7.70 3.93
C ILE A 142 2.02 6.27 3.83
N ILE A 143 2.55 5.32 4.61
CA ILE A 143 2.06 3.94 4.61
C ILE A 143 0.61 3.86 5.09
N GLU A 144 0.23 4.62 6.13
CA GLU A 144 -1.13 4.60 6.66
C GLU A 144 -2.14 5.22 5.70
N SER A 145 -1.74 6.30 5.01
CA SER A 145 -2.60 6.91 3.98
C SER A 145 -2.68 6.08 2.72
N LEU A 146 -1.59 5.44 2.31
CA LEU A 146 -1.56 4.55 1.15
C LEU A 146 -2.45 3.33 1.36
N LEU A 147 -2.35 2.67 2.53
CA LEU A 147 -3.17 1.49 2.85
C LEU A 147 -4.68 1.78 2.82
N GLN A 148 -5.07 3.01 3.15
CA GLN A 148 -6.47 3.46 3.09
C GLN A 148 -6.87 4.04 1.73
N SER A 149 -5.90 4.23 0.83
CA SER A 149 -6.15 4.65 -0.55
C SER A 149 -6.59 3.47 -1.42
N SER A 150 -7.17 3.77 -2.57
CA SER A 150 -7.52 2.83 -3.64
C SER A 150 -6.92 3.33 -4.95
N LEU A 151 -7.04 2.51 -6.00
CA LEU A 151 -6.63 2.85 -7.35
C LEU A 151 -7.77 3.45 -8.18
N GLN A 152 -8.84 3.94 -7.55
CA GLN A 152 -10.07 4.38 -8.22
C GLN A 152 -9.81 5.35 -9.39
N CYS A 153 -9.01 6.41 -9.19
CA CYS A 153 -8.67 7.34 -10.27
C CYS A 153 -7.96 6.67 -11.46
N PHE A 154 -7.22 5.59 -11.23
CA PHE A 154 -6.44 4.89 -12.27
C PHE A 154 -7.28 3.99 -13.17
N TYR A 155 -8.54 3.72 -12.82
CA TYR A 155 -9.50 3.06 -13.71
C TYR A 155 -10.31 4.05 -14.56
N ASP A 156 -10.19 5.36 -14.32
CA ASP A 156 -10.91 6.41 -15.05
C ASP A 156 -9.95 7.28 -15.88
N GLN A 157 -10.04 7.18 -17.20
CA GLN A 157 -9.20 7.95 -18.12
C GLN A 157 -9.37 9.46 -17.92
N ALA A 158 -10.59 9.95 -17.66
CA ALA A 158 -10.81 11.38 -17.43
C ALA A 158 -10.15 11.85 -16.13
N CYS A 159 -10.07 10.98 -15.12
CA CYS A 159 -9.36 11.28 -13.89
C CYS A 159 -7.85 11.39 -14.12
N ILE A 160 -7.27 10.44 -14.86
CA ILE A 160 -5.85 10.45 -15.27
C ILE A 160 -5.54 11.70 -16.08
N ASP A 161 -6.35 12.01 -17.08
CA ASP A 161 -6.16 13.17 -17.96
C ASP A 161 -6.15 14.48 -17.14
N ASN A 162 -7.10 14.63 -16.20
CA ASN A 162 -7.12 15.77 -15.29
C ASN A 162 -5.88 15.83 -14.39
N LEU A 163 -5.46 14.69 -13.84
CA LEU A 163 -4.25 14.62 -13.02
C LEU A 163 -3.01 15.05 -13.79
N LEU A 164 -2.86 14.58 -15.04
CA LEU A 164 -1.72 14.92 -15.91
C LEU A 164 -1.67 16.41 -16.26
N LEU A 165 -2.82 17.07 -16.43
CA LEU A 165 -2.89 18.53 -16.63
C LEU A 165 -2.25 19.29 -15.47
N TYR A 166 -2.53 18.89 -14.22
CA TYR A 166 -2.00 19.56 -13.03
C TYR A 166 -0.55 19.24 -12.71
N LEU A 167 -0.03 18.10 -13.16
CA LEU A 167 1.37 17.74 -12.99
C LEU A 167 2.32 18.52 -13.92
N GLY A 168 1.79 19.31 -14.87
CA GLY A 168 2.59 20.17 -15.74
C GLY A 168 3.57 19.38 -16.63
N SER A 169 3.25 18.12 -16.93
CA SER A 169 4.13 17.23 -17.68
C SER A 169 4.29 17.73 -19.11
N SER A 170 5.44 18.36 -19.40
CA SER A 170 5.84 18.77 -20.76
C SER A 170 6.11 17.59 -21.69
N THR A 171 6.29 16.40 -21.12
CA THR A 171 6.31 15.12 -21.82
C THR A 171 4.92 14.51 -21.78
N PHE A 172 4.27 14.37 -22.94
CA PHE A 172 3.05 13.58 -23.08
C PHE A 172 3.37 12.11 -22.80
N ILE A 173 3.39 11.72 -21.52
CA ILE A 173 3.37 10.30 -21.15
C ILE A 173 1.96 9.83 -21.50
N ASN A 174 1.86 8.96 -22.49
CA ASN A 174 0.58 8.35 -22.83
C ASN A 174 0.24 7.33 -21.74
N VAL A 175 -0.51 7.77 -20.73
CA VAL A 175 -0.97 6.93 -19.64
C VAL A 175 -2.41 6.51 -19.94
N THR A 176 -2.62 5.23 -20.11
CA THR A 176 -3.94 4.64 -20.27
C THR A 176 -4.47 4.19 -18.91
N ALA A 177 -5.77 4.38 -18.70
CA ALA A 177 -6.48 3.81 -17.57
C ALA A 177 -6.33 2.28 -17.51
N LEU A 178 -6.33 1.76 -16.30
CA LEU A 178 -6.40 0.34 -16.02
C LEU A 178 -7.74 -0.21 -16.53
N ASP A 179 -7.72 -1.44 -17.04
CA ASP A 179 -8.91 -2.12 -17.52
C ASP A 179 -9.49 -2.98 -16.40
N ILE A 180 -10.65 -2.58 -15.87
CA ILE A 180 -11.36 -3.32 -14.82
C ILE A 180 -11.76 -4.73 -15.26
N LEU A 181 -11.90 -4.98 -16.57
CA LEU A 181 -12.23 -6.30 -17.10
C LEU A 181 -11.08 -7.31 -16.98
N LEU A 182 -9.86 -6.82 -16.75
CA LEU A 182 -8.69 -7.66 -16.50
C LEU A 182 -8.51 -8.00 -15.02
N SER A 183 -9.21 -7.29 -14.12
CA SER A 183 -9.19 -7.59 -12.70
C SER A 183 -10.07 -8.81 -12.41
N ILE A 184 -9.51 -9.78 -11.69
CA ILE A 184 -10.20 -11.03 -11.35
C ILE A 184 -10.74 -10.93 -9.91
N GLN A 185 -9.94 -10.33 -9.02
CA GLN A 185 -10.21 -10.33 -7.59
C GLN A 185 -10.58 -8.96 -7.04
N PHE A 186 -9.98 -7.88 -7.53
CA PHE A 186 -10.09 -6.55 -6.90
C PHE A 186 -11.07 -5.64 -7.63
N LEU A 187 -11.82 -4.86 -6.87
CA LEU A 187 -12.72 -3.84 -7.42
C LEU A 187 -11.97 -2.50 -7.52
N GLU A 188 -12.50 -1.56 -8.32
CA GLU A 188 -11.92 -0.21 -8.46
C GLU A 188 -11.77 0.53 -7.12
N ASN A 189 -12.66 0.25 -6.17
CA ASN A 189 -12.67 0.84 -4.83
C ASN A 189 -11.98 -0.02 -3.77
N SER A 190 -11.40 -1.16 -4.13
CA SER A 190 -10.55 -1.94 -3.22
C SER A 190 -9.41 -1.08 -2.73
N THR A 191 -9.19 -1.07 -1.42
CA THR A 191 -8.08 -0.34 -0.82
C THR A 191 -6.77 -1.05 -1.10
N ILE A 192 -5.65 -0.34 -1.03
CA ILE A 192 -4.33 -0.96 -1.11
C ILE A 192 -4.13 -1.97 0.02
N ALA A 193 -4.77 -1.78 1.18
CA ALA A 193 -4.81 -2.80 2.23
C ALA A 193 -5.50 -4.10 1.75
N ASP A 194 -6.68 -4.00 1.14
CA ASP A 194 -7.40 -5.17 0.60
C ASP A 194 -6.55 -5.92 -0.45
N ILE A 195 -5.85 -5.16 -1.30
CA ILE A 195 -4.96 -5.71 -2.33
C ILE A 195 -3.73 -6.39 -1.68
N LEU A 196 -3.12 -5.78 -0.67
CA LEU A 196 -1.98 -6.35 0.05
C LEU A 196 -2.32 -7.56 0.92
N ASP A 197 -3.55 -7.64 1.43
CA ASP A 197 -4.03 -8.81 2.17
C ASP A 197 -4.04 -10.08 1.31
N GLN A 198 -3.91 -9.91 -0.01
CA GLN A 198 -3.80 -10.97 -1.01
C GLN A 198 -2.44 -10.94 -1.73
N LEU A 199 -1.44 -10.29 -1.13
CA LEU A 199 -0.10 -10.09 -1.70
C LEU A 199 -0.12 -9.46 -3.09
N MET A 200 -1.13 -8.62 -3.38
CA MET A 200 -1.29 -7.97 -4.70
C MET A 200 -1.37 -8.96 -5.88
N VAL A 201 -1.75 -10.22 -5.63
CA VAL A 201 -1.91 -11.26 -6.64
C VAL A 201 -3.38 -11.38 -7.02
N GLU A 202 -3.68 -11.31 -8.32
CA GLU A 202 -5.03 -11.51 -8.87
C GLU A 202 -5.45 -12.99 -8.87
N GLU A 203 -4.52 -13.88 -9.22
CA GLU A 203 -4.76 -15.33 -9.29
C GLU A 203 -3.45 -16.12 -9.13
N TRP A 204 -3.51 -17.22 -8.37
CA TRP A 204 -2.42 -18.17 -8.27
C TRP A 204 -2.61 -19.29 -9.29
N ASN A 205 -1.69 -19.40 -10.26
CA ASN A 205 -1.71 -20.50 -11.21
C ASN A 205 -1.28 -21.82 -10.55
N SER A 206 -2.13 -22.84 -10.64
CA SER A 206 -1.88 -24.21 -10.13
C SER A 206 -1.31 -25.16 -11.19
N SER A 207 -0.65 -24.62 -12.23
CA SER A 207 -0.16 -25.37 -13.39
C SER A 207 0.87 -26.44 -13.05
#